data_AF-A0A923WXS4-F1
#
_entry.id   AF-A0A923WXS4-F1
#
_cell.length_a   1.000
_cell.length_b   1.000
_cell.length_c   1.000
_cell.angle_alpha   90.00
_cell.angle_beta   90.00
_cell.angle_gamma   90.00
#
_symmetry.space_group_name_H-M   'P 1'
#
loop_
_entity.id
_entity.type
_entity.pdbx_description
1 polymer ?
#
loop_
_entity_poly.entity_id
_entity_poly.type
_entity_poly.pdbx_seq_one_letter_code
_entity_poly.pdbx_strand_id
1 'polypeptide(L)'
;MPAGPTTTPAPDVDVVLARFHPAVQAWVREQFDSPTGVQIKGWDAIAQGGHVLLGAPTGSGKTLAAFLWGIDQLFRAQLPSKEERLRLIYLSPLRALNYDIERNLRAPLQGIRRHAELMGIELPDITVGVRTGDTTQSERAKQRRTPPDILITTPESMYVMLTSGYRELFNNVQWTIV
;
A
#
# COMPACT_ATOMS: atom_id res chain seq x y z
N MET A 1 17.52 -34.11 16.37
CA MET A 1 16.58 -33.83 15.27
C MET A 1 16.09 -32.40 15.46
N PRO A 2 16.45 -31.41 14.62
CA PRO A 2 15.79 -30.11 14.70
C PRO A 2 14.33 -30.31 14.27
N ALA A 3 13.40 -29.70 15.00
CA ALA A 3 11.99 -29.68 14.62
C ALA A 3 11.88 -29.08 13.20
N GLY A 4 11.19 -29.77 12.29
CA GLY A 4 10.87 -29.21 10.98
C GLY A 4 10.12 -27.88 11.13
N PRO A 5 10.13 -27.00 10.12
CA PRO A 5 9.45 -25.71 10.21
C PRO A 5 7.98 -25.96 10.58
N THR A 6 7.57 -25.49 11.76
CA THR A 6 6.18 -25.51 12.21
C THR A 6 5.39 -24.64 11.25
N THR A 7 4.65 -25.27 10.33
CA THR A 7 3.73 -24.58 9.44
C THR A 7 2.54 -24.12 10.29
N THR A 8 2.59 -22.89 10.80
CA THR A 8 1.41 -22.28 11.41
C THR A 8 0.28 -22.32 10.37
N PRO A 9 -0.88 -22.93 10.70
CA PRO A 9 -2.01 -22.97 9.79
C PRO A 9 -2.39 -21.55 9.41
N ALA A 10 -2.78 -21.36 8.14
CA ALA A 10 -3.24 -20.03 7.70
C ALA A 10 -4.48 -19.64 8.53
N PRO A 11 -4.57 -18.39 8.98
CA PRO A 11 -5.76 -17.92 9.67
C PRO A 11 -6.96 -17.96 8.73
N ASP A 12 -8.16 -18.06 9.31
CA ASP A 12 -9.40 -18.06 8.56
C ASP A 12 -9.56 -16.75 7.75
N VAL A 13 -9.93 -16.88 6.47
CA VAL A 13 -10.06 -15.74 5.56
C VAL A 13 -11.08 -14.72 6.03
N ASP A 14 -12.22 -15.15 6.58
CA ASP A 14 -13.27 -14.24 7.03
C ASP A 14 -12.84 -13.49 8.28
N VAL A 15 -12.10 -14.14 9.18
CA VAL A 15 -11.50 -13.50 10.36
C VAL A 15 -10.50 -12.42 9.97
N VAL A 16 -9.67 -12.68 8.95
CA VAL A 16 -8.70 -11.70 8.44
C VAL A 16 -9.43 -10.56 7.72
N LEU A 17 -10.39 -10.86 6.85
CA LEU A 17 -11.13 -9.85 6.10
C LEU A 17 -11.98 -8.97 7.01
N ALA A 18 -12.51 -9.48 8.13
CA ALA A 18 -13.26 -8.69 9.11
C ALA A 18 -12.46 -7.49 9.67
N ARG A 19 -11.13 -7.50 9.58
CA ARG A 19 -10.27 -6.37 10.00
C ARG A 19 -10.20 -5.24 8.97
N PHE A 20 -10.63 -5.46 7.74
CA PHE A 20 -10.65 -4.46 6.68
C PHE A 20 -11.96 -3.67 6.67
N HIS A 21 -11.93 -2.49 6.07
CA HIS A 21 -13.08 -1.62 5.87
C HIS A 21 -14.13 -2.37 5.01
N PRO A 22 -15.45 -2.21 5.26
CA PRO A 22 -16.49 -2.95 4.54
C PRO A 22 -16.37 -2.90 3.01
N ALA A 23 -16.03 -1.72 2.46
CA ALA A 23 -15.80 -1.56 1.02
C ALA A 23 -14.58 -2.35 0.50
N VAL A 24 -13.53 -2.48 1.31
CA VAL A 24 -12.35 -3.29 0.98
C VAL A 24 -12.71 -4.77 1.01
N GLN A 25 -13.47 -5.21 2.01
CA GLN A 25 -13.96 -6.59 2.10
C GLN A 25 -14.80 -6.96 0.86
N ALA A 26 -15.75 -6.11 0.49
CA ALA A 26 -16.62 -6.33 -0.67
C ALA A 26 -15.81 -6.39 -1.98
N TRP A 27 -14.84 -5.49 -2.14
CA TRP A 27 -13.94 -5.52 -3.28
C TRP A 27 -13.13 -6.82 -3.34
N VAL A 28 -12.51 -7.25 -2.24
CA VAL A 28 -11.73 -8.51 -2.21
C VAL A 28 -12.61 -9.71 -2.57
N ARG A 29 -13.82 -9.80 -2.00
CA ARG A 29 -14.76 -10.91 -2.27
C ARG A 29 -15.26 -10.93 -3.72
N GLU A 30 -15.31 -9.79 -4.39
CA GLU A 30 -15.67 -9.72 -5.81
C GLU A 30 -14.48 -10.06 -6.73
N GLN A 31 -13.27 -9.61 -6.38
CA GLN A 31 -12.11 -9.76 -7.25
C GLN A 31 -11.47 -11.16 -7.22
N PHE A 32 -11.68 -11.92 -6.15
CA PHE A 32 -11.04 -13.23 -5.97
C PHE A 32 -12.07 -14.27 -5.55
N ASP A 33 -12.03 -15.45 -6.17
CA ASP A 33 -12.74 -16.63 -5.66
C ASP A 33 -12.28 -16.96 -4.23
N SER A 34 -10.97 -16.85 -3.98
CA SER A 34 -10.38 -16.87 -2.65
C SER A 34 -9.01 -16.17 -2.65
N PRO A 35 -8.70 -15.32 -1.67
CA PRO A 35 -7.36 -14.75 -1.49
C PRO A 35 -6.29 -15.83 -1.34
N THR A 36 -5.08 -15.56 -1.84
CA THR A 36 -3.97 -16.51 -1.74
C THR A 36 -3.47 -16.65 -0.30
N GLY A 37 -2.84 -17.78 0.03
CA GLY A 37 -2.30 -18.00 1.38
C GLY A 37 -1.27 -16.94 1.81
N VAL A 38 -0.51 -16.35 0.88
CA VAL A 38 0.42 -15.24 1.20
C VAL A 38 -0.30 -13.93 1.46
N GLN A 39 -1.44 -13.68 0.79
CA GLN A 39 -2.29 -12.53 1.08
C GLN A 39 -2.89 -12.64 2.47
N ILE A 40 -3.53 -13.77 2.78
CA ILE A 40 -4.18 -13.99 4.08
C ILE A 40 -3.18 -13.89 5.24
N LYS A 41 -2.05 -14.62 5.14
CA LYS A 41 -0.99 -14.57 6.17
C LYS A 41 -0.34 -13.19 6.24
N GLY A 42 -0.14 -12.53 5.10
CA GLY A 42 0.44 -11.20 5.05
C GLY A 42 -0.45 -10.16 5.72
N TRP A 43 -1.74 -10.12 5.39
CA TRP A 43 -2.70 -9.22 6.01
C TRP A 43 -2.82 -9.47 7.51
N ASP A 44 -2.89 -10.74 7.94
CA ASP A 44 -2.95 -11.09 9.36
C ASP A 44 -1.72 -10.57 10.12
N ALA A 45 -0.52 -10.80 9.58
CA ALA A 45 0.74 -10.39 10.20
C ALA A 45 0.92 -8.87 10.19
N ILE A 46 0.62 -8.19 9.08
CA ILE A 46 0.75 -6.73 8.96
C ILE A 46 -0.24 -6.03 9.92
N ALA A 47 -1.46 -6.56 10.07
CA ALA A 47 -2.46 -6.03 10.98
C ALA A 47 -2.03 -6.07 12.47
N GLN A 48 -1.07 -6.92 12.83
CA GLN A 48 -0.52 -7.01 14.19
C GLN A 48 0.53 -5.92 14.49
N GLY A 49 0.91 -5.10 13.50
CA GLY A 49 1.77 -3.93 13.68
C GLY A 49 3.28 -4.19 13.65
N GLY A 50 3.71 -5.45 13.43
CA GLY A 50 5.12 -5.82 13.31
C GLY A 50 5.69 -5.63 11.91
N HIS A 51 7.02 -5.73 11.77
CA HIS A 51 7.68 -5.83 10.47
C HIS A 51 7.47 -7.23 9.88
N VAL A 52 7.09 -7.29 8.59
CA VAL A 52 6.73 -8.54 7.92
C VAL A 52 7.58 -8.74 6.66
N LEU A 53 8.13 -9.94 6.51
CA LEU A 53 8.77 -10.40 5.27
C LEU A 53 7.85 -11.43 4.58
N LEU A 54 7.36 -11.08 3.38
CA LEU A 54 6.48 -11.96 2.60
C LEU A 54 7.29 -12.83 1.62
N GLY A 55 7.52 -14.09 1.99
CA GLY A 55 8.14 -15.10 1.12
C GLY A 55 7.11 -15.91 0.33
N ALA A 56 7.03 -15.70 -1.00
CA ALA A 56 6.25 -16.54 -1.92
C ALA A 56 6.80 -16.47 -3.36
N PRO A 57 6.39 -17.35 -4.29
CA PRO A 57 6.71 -17.25 -5.71
C PRO A 57 6.17 -15.96 -6.38
N THR A 58 6.65 -15.64 -7.59
CA THR A 58 6.06 -14.60 -8.44
C THR A 58 4.62 -14.99 -8.81
N GLY A 59 3.76 -14.00 -9.06
CA GLY A 59 2.35 -14.23 -9.38
C GLY A 59 1.45 -14.59 -8.18
N SER A 60 2.00 -14.82 -6.97
CA SER A 60 1.20 -15.19 -5.78
C SER A 60 0.42 -14.03 -5.13
N GLY A 61 0.41 -12.83 -5.73
CA GLY A 61 -0.32 -11.67 -5.20
C GLY A 61 0.37 -10.91 -4.05
N LYS A 62 1.68 -11.11 -3.85
CA LYS A 62 2.47 -10.46 -2.76
C LYS A 62 2.36 -8.93 -2.75
N THR A 63 2.32 -8.31 -3.92
CA THR A 63 2.21 -6.85 -4.03
C THR A 63 0.91 -6.37 -3.40
N LEU A 64 -0.23 -6.94 -3.80
CA LEU A 64 -1.51 -6.59 -3.19
C LEU A 64 -1.54 -6.94 -1.70
N ALA A 65 -0.91 -8.06 -1.28
CA ALA A 65 -0.77 -8.40 0.13
C ALA A 65 -0.10 -7.28 0.94
N ALA A 66 1.00 -6.71 0.42
CA ALA A 66 1.74 -5.64 1.07
C ALA A 66 0.99 -4.29 1.06
N PHE A 67 0.30 -3.96 -0.04
CA PHE A 67 -0.37 -2.66 -0.20
C PHE A 67 -1.74 -2.57 0.47
N LEU A 68 -2.55 -3.64 0.42
CA LEU A 68 -3.97 -3.54 0.72
C LEU A 68 -4.25 -3.09 2.15
N TRP A 69 -3.45 -3.56 3.12
CA TRP A 69 -3.57 -3.09 4.51
C TRP A 69 -3.29 -1.59 4.61
N GLY A 70 -2.21 -1.10 4.02
CA GLY A 70 -1.90 0.32 4.03
C GLY A 70 -3.00 1.16 3.36
N ILE A 71 -3.54 0.72 2.22
CA ILE A 71 -4.67 1.37 1.54
C ILE A 71 -5.90 1.42 2.44
N ASP A 72 -6.23 0.31 3.11
CA ASP A 72 -7.34 0.24 4.07
C ASP A 72 -7.20 1.28 5.18
N GLN A 73 -6.01 1.41 5.75
CA GLN A 73 -5.75 2.40 6.79
C GLN A 73 -5.86 3.84 6.27
N LEU A 74 -5.42 4.10 5.03
CA LEU A 74 -5.60 5.41 4.39
C LEU A 74 -7.08 5.76 4.19
N PHE A 75 -7.92 4.78 3.85
CA PHE A 75 -9.38 4.97 3.71
C PHE A 75 -10.09 5.21 5.03
N ARG A 76 -9.64 4.58 6.12
CA ARG A 76 -10.21 4.73 7.46
C ARG A 76 -9.79 6.02 8.16
N ALA A 77 -8.62 6.53 7.82
CA ALA A 77 -8.08 7.72 8.45
C ALA A 77 -8.86 8.97 8.05
N GLN A 78 -9.03 9.89 9.01
CA GLN A 78 -9.46 11.26 8.70
C GLN A 78 -8.47 11.87 7.72
N LEU A 79 -8.97 12.62 6.74
CA LEU A 79 -8.12 13.21 5.72
C LEU A 79 -7.22 14.27 6.37
N PRO A 80 -5.88 14.07 6.40
CA PRO A 80 -4.98 15.00 7.05
C PRO A 80 -4.84 16.28 6.22
N SER A 81 -4.13 17.26 6.77
CA SER A 81 -3.70 18.43 6.00
C SER A 81 -2.89 18.00 4.77
N LYS A 82 -2.84 18.85 3.73
CA LYS A 82 -2.22 18.46 2.45
C LYS A 82 -0.75 18.08 2.62
N GLU A 83 -0.06 18.78 3.50
CA GLU A 83 1.36 18.63 3.82
C GLU A 83 1.67 17.30 4.52
N GLU A 84 0.68 16.70 5.18
CA GLU A 84 0.78 15.48 5.98
C GLU A 84 0.22 14.24 5.28
N ARG A 85 -0.15 14.36 3.99
CA ARG A 85 -0.80 13.29 3.24
C ARG A 85 0.08 12.05 3.03
N LEU A 86 1.39 12.23 2.83
CA LEU A 86 2.31 11.13 2.56
C LEU A 86 2.44 10.19 3.77
N ARG A 87 1.85 9.01 3.64
CA ARG A 87 1.73 8.03 4.73
C ARG A 87 2.19 6.62 4.34
N LEU A 88 2.24 6.31 3.04
CA LEU A 88 2.70 5.01 2.54
C LEU A 88 3.78 5.19 1.47
N ILE A 89 4.88 4.47 1.61
CA ILE A 89 5.98 4.46 0.66
C ILE A 89 6.18 3.05 0.10
N TYR A 90 6.39 2.96 -1.21
CA TYR A 90 6.90 1.77 -1.88
C TYR A 90 8.27 2.07 -2.48
N LEU A 91 9.28 1.31 -2.02
CA LEU A 91 10.65 1.38 -2.49
C LEU A 91 10.88 0.27 -3.50
N SER A 92 10.93 0.63 -4.77
CA SER A 92 11.22 -0.33 -5.82
C SER A 92 12.73 -0.53 -6.00
N PRO A 93 13.21 -1.77 -6.18
CA PRO A 93 14.59 -2.03 -6.56
C PRO A 93 14.88 -1.65 -8.02
N LEU A 94 13.86 -1.54 -8.87
CA LEU A 94 14.01 -1.27 -10.31
C LEU A 94 13.06 -0.16 -10.77
N ARG A 95 13.61 0.85 -11.45
CA ARG A 95 12.83 1.97 -12.01
C ARG A 95 11.68 1.50 -12.92
N ALA A 96 11.91 0.47 -13.72
CA ALA A 96 10.93 -0.06 -14.66
C ALA A 96 9.64 -0.54 -13.98
N LEU A 97 9.71 -0.97 -12.71
CA LEU A 97 8.55 -1.45 -11.98
C LEU A 97 7.68 -0.33 -11.39
N ASN A 98 8.16 0.91 -11.34
CA ASN A 98 7.46 1.98 -10.62
C ASN A 98 6.11 2.32 -11.25
N TYR A 99 6.09 2.49 -12.57
CA TYR A 99 4.86 2.79 -13.31
C TYR A 99 3.91 1.59 -13.35
N ASP A 100 4.46 0.36 -13.38
CA ASP A 100 3.66 -0.86 -13.31
C ASP A 100 2.95 -0.98 -11.97
N ILE A 101 3.66 -0.70 -10.86
CA ILE A 101 3.06 -0.67 -9.52
C ILE A 101 1.99 0.42 -9.43
N GLU A 102 2.28 1.64 -9.90
CA GLU A 102 1.30 2.73 -9.92
C GLU A 102 0.03 2.33 -10.67
N ARG A 103 0.18 1.74 -11.86
CA ARG A 103 -0.94 1.23 -12.67
C ARG A 103 -1.69 0.11 -11.94
N ASN A 104 -0.99 -0.82 -11.31
CA ASN A 104 -1.58 -1.93 -10.57
C ASN A 104 -2.38 -1.48 -9.34
N LEU A 105 -2.07 -0.31 -8.77
CA LEU A 105 -2.83 0.28 -7.67
C LEU A 105 -4.14 0.94 -8.11
N ARG A 106 -4.32 1.23 -9.40
CA ARG A 106 -5.56 1.87 -9.90
C ARG A 106 -6.77 0.97 -9.72
N ALA A 107 -6.63 -0.32 -10.03
CA ALA A 107 -7.71 -1.30 -9.92
C ALA A 107 -8.27 -1.43 -8.49
N PRO A 108 -7.45 -1.66 -7.43
CA PRO A 108 -7.96 -1.70 -6.07
C PRO A 108 -8.56 -0.37 -5.64
N LEU A 109 -7.90 0.77 -5.88
CA LEU A 109 -8.39 2.07 -5.43
C LEU A 109 -9.77 2.41 -6.03
N GLN A 110 -9.93 2.19 -7.34
CA GLN A 110 -11.21 2.44 -8.03
C GLN A 110 -12.28 1.42 -7.63
N GLY A 111 -11.92 0.15 -7.53
CA GLY A 111 -12.85 -0.91 -7.16
C GLY A 111 -13.39 -0.74 -5.74
N ILE A 112 -12.52 -0.42 -4.77
CA ILE A 112 -12.91 -0.14 -3.38
C ILE A 112 -13.81 1.09 -3.31
N ARG A 113 -13.49 2.17 -4.04
CA ARG A 113 -14.33 3.36 -4.11
C ARG A 113 -15.73 3.04 -4.64
N ARG A 114 -15.83 2.29 -5.74
CA ARG A 114 -17.13 1.87 -6.30
C ARG A 114 -17.96 1.09 -5.28
N HIS A 115 -17.35 0.16 -4.53
CA HIS A 115 -18.06 -0.58 -3.49
C HIS A 115 -18.52 0.31 -2.34
N ALA A 116 -17.72 1.31 -1.95
CA ALA A 116 -18.13 2.28 -0.94
C ALA A 116 -19.31 3.14 -1.40
N GLU A 117 -19.30 3.59 -2.66
CA GLU A 117 -20.41 4.35 -3.26
C GLU A 117 -21.72 3.53 -3.26
N LEU A 118 -21.66 2.24 -3.62
CA LEU A 118 -22.81 1.33 -3.56
C LEU A 118 -23.36 1.15 -2.13
N MET A 119 -22.51 1.31 -1.12
CA MET A 119 -22.87 1.24 0.30
C MET A 119 -23.29 2.61 0.87
N GLY A 120 -23.24 3.69 0.10
CA GLY A 120 -23.48 5.05 0.59
C GLY A 120 -22.40 5.57 1.54
N ILE A 121 -21.18 5.03 1.46
CA ILE A 121 -20.02 5.41 2.28
C ILE A 121 -19.12 6.35 1.48
N GLU A 122 -18.84 7.53 2.01
CA GLU A 122 -17.83 8.42 1.44
C GLU A 122 -16.42 7.97 1.86
N LEU A 123 -15.52 7.83 0.88
CA LEU A 123 -14.11 7.53 1.11
C LEU A 123 -13.22 8.72 0.73
N PRO A 124 -12.14 8.98 1.50
CA PRO A 124 -11.19 10.02 1.15
C PRO A 124 -10.55 9.76 -0.22
N ASP A 125 -10.12 10.83 -0.89
CA ASP A 125 -9.40 10.70 -2.15
C ASP A 125 -7.92 10.40 -1.93
N ILE A 126 -7.55 9.14 -2.18
CA ILE A 126 -6.19 8.61 -2.09
C ILE A 126 -5.47 8.86 -3.41
N THR A 127 -4.36 9.59 -3.30
CA THR A 127 -3.50 9.93 -4.43
C THR A 127 -2.22 9.08 -4.45
N VAL A 128 -1.81 8.67 -5.65
CA VAL A 128 -0.56 7.91 -5.88
C VAL A 128 0.38 8.77 -6.71
N GLY A 129 1.64 8.87 -6.30
CA GLY A 129 2.66 9.60 -7.03
C GLY A 129 3.93 8.77 -7.21
N VAL A 130 4.57 8.91 -8.37
CA VAL A 130 5.86 8.30 -8.68
C VAL A 130 6.96 9.34 -8.59
N ARG A 131 8.05 9.03 -7.88
CA ARG A 131 9.23 9.88 -7.73
C ARG A 131 10.49 9.10 -8.07
N THR A 132 11.12 9.44 -9.18
CA THR A 132 12.37 8.84 -9.66
C THR A 132 13.32 9.93 -10.16
N GLY A 133 14.50 9.51 -10.63
CA GLY A 133 15.40 10.38 -11.40
C GLY A 133 14.75 10.97 -12.65
N ASP A 134 13.73 10.31 -13.21
CA ASP A 134 13.06 10.71 -14.45
C ASP A 134 11.86 11.64 -14.21
N THR A 135 11.43 11.82 -12.95
CA THR A 135 10.36 12.77 -12.59
C THR A 135 10.78 14.20 -12.96
N THR A 136 9.95 14.90 -13.73
CA THR A 136 10.22 16.27 -14.19
C THR A 136 10.27 17.26 -13.03
N GLN A 137 11.00 18.38 -13.17
CA GLN A 137 11.08 19.40 -12.11
C GLN A 137 9.71 19.96 -11.72
N SER A 138 8.79 20.11 -12.68
CA SER A 138 7.42 20.56 -12.44
C SER A 138 6.65 19.58 -11.55
N GLU A 139 6.71 18.28 -11.86
CA GLU A 139 6.05 17.26 -11.03
C GLU A 139 6.71 17.17 -9.66
N ARG A 140 8.04 17.34 -9.57
CA ARG A 140 8.74 17.39 -8.29
C ARG A 140 8.26 18.53 -7.40
N ALA A 141 8.07 19.72 -7.98
CA ALA A 141 7.59 20.90 -7.27
C ALA A 141 6.12 20.74 -6.84
N LYS A 142 5.29 20.13 -7.70
CA LYS A 142 3.90 19.78 -7.36
C LYS A 142 3.83 18.82 -6.19
N GLN A 143 4.58 17.72 -6.22
CA GLN A 143 4.66 16.75 -5.12
C GLN A 143 5.17 17.37 -3.82
N ARG A 144 5.98 18.43 -3.88
CA ARG A 144 6.41 19.17 -2.68
C ARG A 144 5.26 19.96 -2.06
N ARG A 145 4.45 20.62 -2.88
CA ARG A 145 3.33 21.47 -2.45
C ARG A 145 2.09 20.66 -2.09
N THR A 146 1.90 19.53 -2.75
CA THR A 146 0.77 18.62 -2.52
C THR A 146 1.30 17.19 -2.64
N PRO A 147 1.87 16.66 -1.55
CA PRO A 147 2.35 15.29 -1.47
C PRO A 147 1.27 14.27 -1.79
N PRO A 148 1.61 13.15 -2.47
CA PRO A 148 0.68 12.04 -2.64
C PRO A 148 0.49 11.29 -1.32
N ASP A 149 -0.61 10.57 -1.16
CA ASP A 149 -0.83 9.67 -0.02
C ASP A 149 0.09 8.45 -0.07
N ILE A 150 0.31 7.94 -1.30
CA ILE A 150 1.20 6.83 -1.63
C ILE A 150 2.33 7.32 -2.53
N LEU A 151 3.58 7.18 -2.09
CA LEU A 151 4.76 7.49 -2.89
C LEU A 151 5.46 6.21 -3.35
N ILE A 152 5.56 6.03 -4.67
CA ILE A 152 6.38 5.01 -5.31
C ILE A 152 7.71 5.66 -5.69
N THR A 153 8.83 5.16 -5.15
CA THR A 153 10.15 5.75 -5.38
C THR A 153 11.24 4.69 -5.44
N THR A 154 12.46 5.09 -5.79
CA THR A 154 13.67 4.26 -5.65
C THR A 154 14.47 4.66 -4.41
N PRO A 155 15.35 3.78 -3.87
CA PRO A 155 16.23 4.12 -2.77
C PRO A 155 17.08 5.37 -3.03
N GLU A 156 17.63 5.52 -4.25
CA GLU A 156 18.45 6.69 -4.61
C GLU A 156 17.63 7.97 -4.64
N SER A 157 16.40 7.90 -5.16
CA SER A 157 15.51 9.06 -5.22
C SER A 157 15.04 9.46 -3.82
N MET A 158 14.77 8.49 -2.94
CA MET A 158 14.44 8.73 -1.53
C MET A 158 15.63 9.36 -0.79
N TYR A 159 16.85 8.86 -1.01
CA TYR A 159 18.06 9.44 -0.42
C TYR A 159 18.18 10.93 -0.77
N VAL A 160 18.01 11.29 -2.05
CA VAL A 160 18.02 12.70 -2.49
C VAL A 160 16.94 13.51 -1.81
N MET A 161 15.72 12.99 -1.64
CA MET A 161 14.63 13.73 -0.97
C MET A 161 14.93 13.98 0.52
N LEU A 162 15.43 12.97 1.23
CA LEU A 162 15.76 13.05 2.65
C LEU A 162 16.95 13.98 2.95
N THR A 163 17.88 14.08 2.01
CA THR A 163 19.08 14.94 2.11
C THR A 163 18.87 16.33 1.49
N SER A 164 17.67 16.64 1.00
CA SER A 164 17.31 17.94 0.45
C SER A 164 16.07 18.52 1.14
N GLY A 165 15.53 19.63 0.63
CA GLY A 165 14.37 20.33 1.21
C GLY A 165 13.02 19.60 1.14
N TYR A 166 13.00 18.27 1.07
CA TYR A 166 11.82 17.39 1.03
C TYR A 166 11.70 16.49 2.27
N ARG A 167 12.65 16.55 3.21
CA ARG A 167 12.66 15.69 4.40
C ARG A 167 11.37 15.72 5.21
N GLU A 168 10.77 16.90 5.37
CA GLU A 168 9.54 17.08 6.16
C GLU A 168 8.35 16.29 5.60
N LEU A 169 8.35 15.94 4.30
CA LEU A 169 7.30 15.12 3.69
C LEU A 169 7.21 13.72 4.31
N PHE A 170 8.28 13.24 4.95
CA PHE A 170 8.37 11.89 5.49
C PHE A 170 7.91 11.79 6.95
N ASN A 171 7.61 12.91 7.62
CA ASN A 171 7.30 12.94 9.05
C ASN A 171 6.08 12.10 9.45
N ASN A 172 5.15 11.89 8.51
CA ASN A 172 3.89 11.17 8.74
C ASN A 172 3.86 9.79 8.08
N VAL A 173 4.99 9.28 7.57
CA VAL A 173 5.05 7.96 6.94
C VAL A 173 4.80 6.89 8.00
N GLN A 174 3.74 6.12 7.80
CA GLN A 174 3.29 5.03 8.68
C GLN A 174 3.70 3.66 8.14
N TRP A 175 3.74 3.50 6.80
CA TRP A 175 4.11 2.24 6.16
C TRP A 175 5.16 2.42 5.09
N THR A 176 6.14 1.51 5.06
CA THR A 176 7.13 1.39 3.99
C THR A 176 7.16 -0.05 3.51
N ILE A 177 7.01 -0.23 2.20
CA ILE A 177 7.11 -1.50 1.50
C ILE A 177 8.44 -1.51 0.72
N VAL A 178 9.21 -2.58 0.86
CA VAL A 178 10.53 -2.78 0.23
C VAL A 178 10.52 -4.09 -0.55
#